data_AF-A0A3D5MRK5-F1
#
_entry.id   AF-A0A3D5MRK5-F1
#
_cell.length_a   1.000
_cell.length_b   1.000
_cell.length_c   1.000
_cell.angle_alpha   90.00
_cell.angle_beta   90.00
_cell.angle_gamma   90.00
#
_symmetry.space_group_name_H-M   'P 1'
#
loop_
_entity.id
_entity.type
_entity.pdbx_description
1 polymer ?
#
loop_
_entity_poly.entity_id
_entity_poly.type
_entity_poly.pdbx_seq_one_letter_code
_entity_poly.pdbx_strand_id
1 'polypeptide(L)'
;MAESDEKKVNYLLFYEVIHRLKGLKDQMDEQKEKLSTTNKILTDEEKWKGVSRNYYHEITLDQEKKLKETNEALGNLISDLGDTLNSFSLLDILTAKKFEE
;
A
#
# COMPACT_ATOMS: atom_id res chain seq x y z
N MET A 1 -35.77 3.72 2.67
CA MET A 1 -34.92 4.90 2.91
C MET A 1 -33.59 4.53 3.56
N ALA A 2 -33.55 3.72 4.63
CA ALA A 2 -32.30 3.36 5.33
C ALA A 2 -31.20 2.68 4.47
N GLU A 3 -31.57 1.84 3.52
CA GLU A 3 -30.61 1.06 2.70
C GLU A 3 -29.77 1.93 1.75
N SER A 4 -30.29 3.08 1.30
CA SER A 4 -29.56 4.00 0.42
C SER A 4 -28.52 4.84 1.16
N ASP A 5 -28.73 5.11 2.45
CA ASP A 5 -27.82 5.89 3.26
C ASP A 5 -26.67 5.03 3.78
N GLU A 6 -26.95 3.79 4.15
CA GLU A 6 -25.94 2.80 4.54
C GLU A 6 -24.95 2.51 3.40
N LYS A 7 -25.44 2.36 2.15
CA LYS A 7 -24.59 2.21 0.97
C LYS A 7 -23.67 3.42 0.74
N LYS A 8 -24.17 4.65 0.90
CA LYS A 8 -23.35 5.87 0.76
C LYS A 8 -22.27 5.97 1.84
N VAL A 9 -22.61 5.63 3.08
CA VAL A 9 -21.66 5.58 4.19
C VAL A 9 -20.57 4.54 3.91
N ASN A 10 -20.95 3.34 3.46
CA ASN A 10 -20.01 2.28 3.11
C ASN A 10 -19.07 2.72 1.97
N TYR A 11 -19.59 3.34 0.91
CA TYR A 11 -18.78 3.87 -0.19
C TYR A 11 -17.73 4.87 0.29
N LEU A 12 -18.13 5.83 1.14
CA LEU A 12 -17.22 6.83 1.72
C LEU A 12 -16.15 6.18 2.61
N LEU A 13 -16.52 5.18 3.42
CA LEU A 13 -15.58 4.43 4.25
C LEU A 13 -14.54 3.68 3.41
N PHE A 14 -14.96 2.98 2.36
CA PHE A 14 -14.03 2.29 1.45
C PHE A 14 -13.08 3.28 0.76
N TYR A 15 -13.60 4.41 0.27
CA TYR A 15 -12.79 5.45 -0.33
C TYR A 15 -11.75 6.02 0.65
N GLU A 16 -12.16 6.31 1.89
CA GLU A 16 -11.25 6.82 2.92
C GLU A 16 -10.18 5.80 3.30
N VAL A 17 -10.54 4.52 3.44
CA VAL A 17 -9.58 3.43 3.71
C VAL A 17 -8.56 3.32 2.57
N ILE A 18 -9.00 3.29 1.31
CA ILE A 18 -8.11 3.26 0.14
C ILE A 18 -7.16 4.46 0.15
N HIS A 19 -7.67 5.66 0.43
CA HIS A 19 -6.85 6.87 0.48
C HIS A 19 -5.79 6.81 1.59
N ARG A 20 -6.15 6.36 2.80
CA ARG A 20 -5.22 6.17 3.91
C ARG A 20 -4.15 5.13 3.58
N LEU A 21 -4.54 4.01 2.96
CA LEU A 21 -3.59 2.96 2.55
C LEU A 21 -2.61 3.46 1.48
N LYS A 22 -3.06 4.28 0.51
CA LYS A 22 -2.17 4.95 -0.44
C LYS A 22 -1.16 5.85 0.25
N GLY A 23 -1.60 6.67 1.22
CA GLY A 23 -0.69 7.51 2.00
C GLY A 23 0.36 6.70 2.78
N LEU A 24 -0.04 5.57 3.38
CA LEU A 24 0.90 4.65 4.04
C LEU A 24 1.89 4.04 3.04
N LYS A 25 1.42 3.72 1.83
CA LYS A 25 2.27 3.20 0.75
C LYS A 25 3.34 4.20 0.35
N ASP A 26 2.96 5.46 0.16
CA ASP A 26 3.88 6.54 -0.20
C ASP A 26 4.93 6.76 0.91
N GLN A 27 4.51 6.72 2.17
CA GLN A 27 5.44 6.78 3.31
C GLN A 27 6.41 5.59 3.34
N MET A 28 5.95 4.38 3.02
CA MET A 28 6.80 3.20 2.93
C MET A 28 7.82 3.30 1.79
N ASP A 29 7.41 3.84 0.64
CA ASP A 29 8.31 4.10 -0.49
C ASP A 29 9.40 5.11 -0.09
N GLU A 30 9.05 6.19 0.62
CA GLU A 30 10.02 7.15 1.15
C GLU A 30 11.00 6.52 2.16
N GLN A 31 10.52 5.67 3.07
CA GLN A 31 11.38 4.96 4.03
C GLN A 31 12.35 4.00 3.33
N LYS A 32 11.90 3.34 2.25
CA LYS A 32 12.76 2.46 1.44
C LYS A 32 13.88 3.25 0.77
N GLU A 33 13.61 4.44 0.23
CA GLU A 33 14.64 5.31 -0.35
C GLU A 33 15.66 5.79 0.69
N LYS A 34 15.19 6.15 1.89
CA LYS A 34 16.06 6.51 3.01
C LYS A 34 16.97 5.34 3.41
N LEU A 35 16.40 4.14 3.56
CA LEU A 35 17.16 2.93 3.88
C LEU A 35 18.23 2.64 2.82
N SER A 36 17.86 2.68 1.54
CA SER A 36 18.79 2.50 0.42
C SER A 36 19.95 3.51 0.43
N THR A 37 19.64 4.78 0.73
CA THR A 37 20.66 5.84 0.85
C THR A 37 21.58 5.59 2.05
N THR A 38 21.02 5.23 3.21
CA THR A 38 21.80 4.88 4.41
C THR A 38 22.69 3.66 4.16
N ASN A 39 22.19 2.65 3.44
CA ASN A 39 22.97 1.48 3.07
C ASN A 39 24.16 1.83 2.19
N LYS A 40 23.97 2.68 1.17
CA LYS A 40 25.08 3.16 0.34
C LYS A 40 26.16 3.86 1.17
N ILE A 41 25.76 4.74 2.09
CA ILE A 41 26.70 5.45 2.98
C ILE A 41 27.48 4.50 3.89
N LEU A 42 26.81 3.46 4.42
CA LEU A 42 27.42 2.54 5.38
C LEU A 42 28.24 1.42 4.72
N THR A 43 27.95 1.11 3.46
CA THR A 43 28.69 0.11 2.67
C THR A 43 29.84 0.71 1.86
N ASP A 44 29.97 2.05 1.84
CA ASP A 44 31.07 2.78 1.22
C ASP A 44 32.40 2.52 1.95
N GLU A 45 33.43 2.18 1.18
CA GLU A 45 34.50 1.24 1.55
C GLU A 45 35.55 1.72 2.57
N GLU A 46 35.48 2.96 3.05
CA GLU A 46 36.48 3.49 4.00
C GLU A 46 36.12 3.32 5.47
N LYS A 47 34.83 3.18 5.84
CA LYS A 47 34.41 3.27 7.25
C LYS A 47 34.11 1.93 7.95
N TRP A 48 33.83 0.87 7.20
CA TRP A 48 33.36 -0.41 7.75
C TRP A 48 34.12 -1.60 7.14
N LYS A 49 35.28 -1.96 7.72
CA LYS A 49 36.02 -3.18 7.34
C LYS A 49 35.69 -4.32 8.33
N GLY A 50 35.35 -5.51 7.82
CA GLY A 50 35.22 -6.76 8.61
C GLY A 50 33.80 -7.32 8.77
N VAL A 51 33.63 -8.23 9.75
CA VAL A 51 32.40 -9.00 10.04
C VAL A 51 31.16 -8.12 10.23
N SER A 52 31.32 -6.92 10.78
CA SER A 52 30.27 -5.93 10.98
C SER A 52 29.67 -5.39 9.68
N ARG A 53 30.43 -5.34 8.57
CA ARG A 53 29.90 -4.97 7.24
C ARG A 53 28.97 -6.06 6.70
N ASN A 54 29.38 -7.33 6.79
CA ASN A 54 28.58 -8.45 6.30
C ASN A 54 27.27 -8.59 7.09
N TYR A 55 27.36 -8.51 8.42
CA TYR A 55 26.18 -8.56 9.28
C TYR A 55 25.21 -7.40 9.01
N TYR A 56 25.74 -6.18 8.86
CA TYR A 56 24.92 -5.03 8.49
C TYR A 56 24.27 -5.21 7.11
N HIS A 57 25.03 -5.68 6.12
CA HIS A 57 24.53 -5.94 4.77
C HIS A 57 23.41 -6.98 4.75
N GLU A 58 23.53 -8.07 5.52
CA GLU A 58 22.49 -9.10 5.63
C GLU A 58 21.21 -8.56 6.27
N ILE A 59 21.33 -7.79 7.37
CA ILE A 59 20.17 -7.14 8.01
C ILE A 59 19.48 -6.19 7.03
N THR A 60 20.27 -5.40 6.32
CA THR A 60 19.81 -4.48 5.29
C THR A 60 19.01 -5.19 4.20
N LEU A 61 19.55 -6.30 3.66
CA LEU A 61 18.87 -7.07 2.62
C LEU A 61 17.54 -7.67 3.12
N ASP A 62 17.53 -8.18 4.36
CA ASP A 62 16.30 -8.69 4.99
C ASP A 62 15.26 -7.59 5.19
N GLN A 63 15.68 -6.39 5.61
CA GLN A 63 14.79 -5.23 5.75
C GLN A 63 14.25 -4.76 4.39
N GLU A 64 15.08 -4.68 3.35
CA GLU A 64 14.66 -4.33 1.99
C GLU A 64 13.65 -5.34 1.44
N LYS A 65 13.87 -6.63 1.70
CA LYS A 65 12.94 -7.70 1.32
C LYS A 65 11.59 -7.54 2.03
N LYS A 66 11.58 -7.36 3.36
CA LYS A 66 10.35 -7.18 4.15
C LYS A 66 9.57 -5.93 3.74
N LEU A 67 10.27 -4.83 3.46
CA LEU A 67 9.64 -3.61 2.93
C LEU A 67 9.00 -3.85 1.57
N LYS A 68 9.68 -4.58 0.68
CA LYS A 68 9.13 -4.95 -0.63
C LYS A 68 7.87 -5.80 -0.49
N GLU A 69 7.91 -6.87 0.30
CA GLU A 69 6.76 -7.77 0.51
C GLU A 69 5.57 -7.03 1.13
N THR A 70 5.82 -6.16 2.11
CA THR A 70 4.77 -5.35 2.74
C THR A 70 4.15 -4.35 1.75
N ASN A 71 4.97 -3.73 0.89
CA ASN A 71 4.50 -2.78 -0.12
C ASN A 71 3.68 -3.47 -1.22
N GLU A 72 4.08 -4.68 -1.63
CA GLU A 72 3.31 -5.52 -2.56
C GLU A 72 1.96 -5.92 -1.95
N ALA A 73 1.95 -6.39 -0.70
CA ALA A 73 0.72 -6.74 0.01
C ALA A 73 -0.23 -5.53 0.15
N LEU A 74 0.32 -4.35 0.46
CA LEU A 74 -0.45 -3.12 0.55
C LEU A 74 -1.02 -2.69 -0.81
N GLY A 75 -0.24 -2.83 -1.88
CA GLY A 75 -0.69 -2.58 -3.26
C GLY A 75 -1.85 -3.49 -3.67
N ASN A 76 -1.74 -4.79 -3.37
CA ASN A 76 -2.81 -5.76 -3.63
C ASN A 76 -4.09 -5.41 -2.85
N LEU A 77 -3.96 -5.08 -1.56
CA LEU A 77 -5.11 -4.68 -0.74
C LEU A 77 -5.80 -3.41 -1.28
N ILE A 78 -5.03 -2.42 -1.72
CA ILE A 78 -5.57 -1.21 -2.34
C ILE A 78 -6.33 -1.56 -3.64
N SER A 79 -5.80 -2.49 -4.44
CA SER A 79 -6.46 -2.97 -5.67
C SER A 79 -7.77 -3.68 -5.34
N ASP A 80 -7.76 -4.64 -4.42
CA ASP A 80 -8.93 -5.44 -4.03
C ASP A 80 -10.05 -4.54 -3.47
N LEU A 81 -9.71 -3.53 -2.67
CA LEU A 81 -10.67 -2.56 -2.16
C LEU A 81 -11.20 -1.65 -3.28
N GLY A 82 -10.36 -1.27 -4.24
CA GLY A 82 -10.76 -0.51 -5.43
C GLY A 82 -11.75 -1.28 -6.31
N ASP A 83 -11.49 -2.57 -6.53
CA ASP A 83 -12.37 -3.47 -7.29
C ASP A 83 -13.70 -3.70 -6.57
N THR A 84 -13.66 -3.83 -5.25
CA THR A 84 -14.86 -3.89 -4.40
C THR A 84 -15.69 -2.61 -4.55
N LEU A 85 -15.06 -1.43 -4.46
CA LEU A 85 -15.72 -0.13 -4.62
C LEU A 85 -16.38 0.02 -6.01
N ASN A 86 -15.67 -0.39 -7.07
CA ASN A 86 -16.20 -0.36 -8.44
C ASN A 86 -17.36 -1.34 -8.65
N SER A 87 -17.34 -2.49 -7.99
CA SER A 87 -18.43 -3.46 -8.07
C SER A 87 -19.73 -2.91 -7.46
N PHE A 88 -19.63 -2.16 -6.35
CA PHE A 88 -20.78 -1.47 -5.76
C PHE A 88 -21.38 -0.42 -6.73
N SER A 89 -20.54 0.38 -7.40
CA SER A 89 -21.02 1.40 -8.34
C SER A 89 -21.66 0.80 -9.60
N LEU A 90 -21.10 -0.28 -10.14
CA LEU A 90 -21.67 -1.02 -11.27
C LEU A 90 -23.03 -1.64 -10.93
N LEU A 91 -23.18 -2.21 -9.73
CA LEU A 91 -24.46 -2.74 -9.25
C LEU A 91 -25.53 -1.66 -9.16
N ASP A 92 -25.20 -0.46 -8.67
CA ASP A 92 -26.15 0.64 -8.59
C ASP A 92 -26.54 1.17 -9.98
N ILE A 93 -25.60 1.26 -10.94
CA ILE A 93 -25.89 1.64 -12.34
C ILE A 93 -26.80 0.62 -13.03
N LEU A 94 -26.50 -0.67 -12.88
CA LEU A 94 -27.29 -1.76 -13.47
C LEU A 94 -28.69 -1.84 -12.86
N THR A 95 -28.81 -1.59 -11.56
CA THR A 95 -30.10 -1.53 -10.86
C THR A 95 -30.93 -0.37 -11.38
N ALA A 96 -30.35 0.83 -11.53
CA ALA A 96 -31.06 2.01 -12.02
C ALA A 96 -31.62 1.81 -13.45
N LYS A 97 -30.82 1.22 -14.36
CA LYS A 97 -31.27 0.93 -15.74
C LYS A 97 -32.44 -0.05 -15.81
N LYS A 98 -32.52 -1.02 -14.90
CA LYS A 98 -33.56 -2.07 -14.93
C LYS A 98 -34.96 -1.57 -14.54
N PHE A 99 -35.06 -0.37 -14.00
CA PHE A 99 -36.33 0.30 -13.64
C PHE A 99 -36.73 1.40 -14.65
N GLU A 100 -35.87 1.72 -15.62
CA GLU A 100 -36.18 2.65 -16.73
C GLU A 100 -36.75 1.92 -17.96
N GLU A 101 -36.63 0.59 -18.04
CA GLU A 101 -37.34 -0.30 -18.97
C GLU A 101 -38.68 -0.80 -18.37
#